data_AF-A0A382QP30-F1
#
_entry.id   AF-A0A382QP30-F1
#
_cell.length_a   1.000
_cell.length_b   1.000
_cell.length_c   1.000
_cell.angle_alpha   90.00
_cell.angle_beta   90.00
_cell.angle_gamma   90.00
#
_symmetry.space_group_name_H-M   'P 1'
#
loop_
_entity.id
_entity.type
_entity.pdbx_description
1 polymer ?
#
loop_
_entity_poly.entity_id
_entity_poly.type
_entity_poly.pdbx_seq_one_letter_code
_entity_poly.pdbx_strand_id
1 'polypeptide(L)'
;TGDAYSSLNLAMAVQVICYEIVNQSGRELSKENWDQPLASAEDLSHFFRHLEETLVQVGFHDPDNPRQLIARLRRLFLRIQPDQMEMNILRGFLTAINQIAVKQGDQAVFDQRVE
;
A
#
# COMPACT_ATOMS: atom_id res chain seq x y z
N THR A 1 -22.22 -21.18 -12.21
CA THR A 1 -23.25 -21.17 -11.16
C THR A 1 -24.59 -20.89 -11.80
N GLY A 2 -25.68 -21.49 -11.30
CA GLY A 2 -27.04 -21.18 -11.76
C GLY A 2 -27.70 -20.15 -10.86
N ASP A 3 -28.63 -19.35 -11.38
CA ASP A 3 -29.23 -18.21 -10.65
C ASP A 3 -29.90 -18.58 -9.31
N ALA A 4 -30.36 -19.83 -9.16
CA ALA A 4 -30.95 -20.35 -7.92
C ALA A 4 -29.93 -20.87 -6.88
N TYR A 5 -28.68 -21.14 -7.28
CA TYR A 5 -27.62 -21.69 -6.43
C TYR A 5 -26.26 -21.08 -6.79
N SER A 6 -26.01 -19.90 -6.22
CA SER A 6 -24.82 -19.08 -6.48
C SER A 6 -23.63 -19.41 -5.57
N SER A 7 -23.82 -20.23 -4.53
CA SER A 7 -22.77 -20.57 -3.56
C SER A 7 -22.06 -21.87 -3.91
N LEU A 8 -20.75 -21.81 -4.09
CA LEU A 8 -19.88 -23.00 -4.11
C LEU A 8 -19.38 -23.31 -2.70
N ASN A 9 -19.13 -24.58 -2.44
CA ASN A 9 -18.30 -24.98 -1.30
C ASN A 9 -16.89 -24.36 -1.46
N LEU A 10 -16.28 -23.95 -0.34
CA LEU A 10 -14.94 -23.37 -0.31
C LEU A 10 -13.91 -24.21 -1.10
N ALA A 11 -13.92 -25.54 -0.95
CA ALA A 11 -13.02 -26.44 -1.67
C ALA A 11 -13.22 -26.36 -3.19
N MET A 12 -14.47 -26.27 -3.66
CA MET A 12 -14.77 -26.13 -5.09
C MET A 12 -14.39 -24.75 -5.61
N ALA A 13 -14.62 -23.69 -4.84
CA ALA A 13 -14.22 -22.33 -5.21
C ALA A 13 -12.69 -22.23 -5.36
N VAL A 14 -11.94 -22.78 -4.41
CA VAL A 14 -10.46 -22.85 -4.49
C VAL A 14 -10.02 -23.67 -5.71
N GLN A 15 -10.63 -24.85 -5.94
CA GLN A 15 -10.31 -25.70 -7.09
C GLN A 15 -10.48 -24.97 -8.43
N VAL A 16 -11.59 -24.24 -8.61
CA VAL A 16 -11.86 -23.47 -9.84
C VAL A 16 -10.83 -22.36 -10.02
N ILE A 17 -10.48 -21.63 -8.95
CA ILE A 17 -9.45 -20.58 -9.01
C ILE A 17 -8.08 -21.18 -9.38
N CYS A 18 -7.66 -22.26 -8.74
CA CYS A 18 -6.39 -22.93 -9.03
C CYS A 18 -6.34 -23.43 -10.49
N TYR A 19 -7.43 -24.02 -10.98
CA TYR A 19 -7.52 -24.46 -12.37
C TYR A 19 -7.34 -23.31 -13.36
N GLU A 20 -8.04 -22.19 -13.14
CA GLU A 20 -7.93 -21.01 -14.02
C GLU A 20 -6.53 -20.41 -14.01
N ILE A 21 -5.86 -20.36 -12.84
CA ILE A 21 -4.47 -19.91 -12.74
C ILE A 21 -3.58 -20.81 -13.61
N VAL A 22 -3.62 -22.13 -13.42
CA VAL A 22 -2.78 -23.08 -14.19
C VAL A 22 -3.05 -22.99 -15.70
N ASN A 23 -4.31 -22.89 -16.09
CA ASN A 23 -4.73 -22.76 -17.49
C ASN A 23 -4.22 -21.46 -18.14
N GLN A 24 -4.13 -20.37 -17.36
CA GLN A 24 -3.58 -19.09 -17.84
C GLN A 24 -2.05 -19.03 -17.78
N SER A 25 -1.40 -19.69 -16.81
CA SER A 25 0.06 -19.75 -16.68
C SER A 25 0.77 -20.41 -17.86
N GLY A 26 0.07 -21.24 -18.62
CA GLY A 26 0.58 -21.84 -19.87
C GLY A 26 0.60 -20.89 -21.07
N ARG A 27 -0.05 -19.72 -20.97
CA ARG A 27 0.11 -18.64 -21.95
C ARG A 27 1.32 -17.81 -21.51
N GLU A 28 2.29 -17.62 -22.39
CA GLU A 28 3.33 -16.62 -22.16
C GLU A 28 2.67 -15.25 -21.99
N LEU A 29 2.40 -14.88 -20.74
CA LEU A 29 2.26 -13.49 -20.36
C LEU A 29 3.60 -12.87 -20.73
N SER A 30 3.59 -11.95 -21.69
CA SER A 30 4.77 -11.17 -22.06
C SER A 30 5.45 -10.75 -20.77
N LYS A 31 6.64 -11.30 -20.50
CA LYS A 31 7.46 -10.86 -19.37
C LYS A 31 7.70 -9.38 -19.61
N GLU A 32 6.95 -8.54 -18.90
CA GLU A 32 7.32 -7.15 -18.73
C GLU A 32 8.73 -7.20 -18.14
N ASN A 33 9.70 -6.82 -18.97
CA ASN A 33 11.09 -6.75 -18.55
C ASN A 33 11.20 -5.53 -17.64
N TRP A 34 10.92 -5.75 -16.36
CA TRP A 34 11.21 -4.78 -15.32
C TRP A 34 12.74 -4.70 -15.16
N ASP A 35 13.30 -3.50 -15.27
CA ASP A 35 14.73 -3.25 -15.06
C ASP A 35 15.14 -3.49 -13.59
N GLN A 36 14.18 -3.46 -12.67
CA GLN A 36 14.32 -3.76 -11.25
C GLN A 36 13.25 -4.76 -10.81
N PRO A 37 13.53 -5.60 -9.79
CA PRO A 37 12.52 -6.49 -9.24
C PRO A 37 11.36 -5.70 -8.64
N LEU A 38 10.14 -6.21 -8.84
CA LEU A 38 8.94 -5.69 -8.17
C LEU A 38 9.12 -5.66 -6.65
N ALA A 39 8.49 -4.68 -6.01
CA ALA A 39 8.47 -4.59 -4.55
C ALA A 39 7.84 -5.84 -3.94
N SER A 40 8.43 -6.32 -2.84
CA SER A 40 7.87 -7.45 -2.12
C SER A 40 6.56 -7.06 -1.42
N ALA A 41 5.74 -8.05 -1.05
CA ALA A 41 4.55 -7.81 -0.23
C ALA A 41 4.92 -7.20 1.14
N GLU A 42 6.10 -7.54 1.66
CA GLU A 42 6.64 -6.97 2.88
C GLU A 42 7.00 -5.49 2.70
N ASP A 43 7.67 -5.12 1.60
CA ASP A 43 7.99 -3.72 1.28
C ASP A 43 6.76 -2.84 1.18
N LEU A 44 5.73 -3.32 0.46
CA LEU A 44 4.44 -2.63 0.36
C LEU A 44 3.77 -2.47 1.73
N SER A 45 3.82 -3.52 2.56
CA SER A 45 3.24 -3.48 3.91
C SER A 45 3.94 -2.46 4.80
N HIS A 46 5.28 -2.39 4.75
CA HIS A 46 6.06 -1.38 5.45
C HIS A 46 5.76 0.02 4.93
N PHE A 47 5.71 0.20 3.61
CA PHE A 47 5.37 1.48 3.00
C PHE A 47 3.99 1.98 3.44
N PHE A 48 2.95 1.12 3.44
CA PHE A 48 1.61 1.54 3.84
C PHE A 48 1.52 1.93 5.32
N ARG A 49 2.26 1.25 6.19
CA ARG A 49 2.35 1.62 7.61
C ARG A 49 2.98 2.99 7.76
N HIS A 50 4.15 3.20 7.14
CA HIS A 50 4.87 4.48 7.20
C HIS A 50 4.03 5.62 6.61
N LEU A 51 3.35 5.37 5.49
CA LEU A 51 2.45 6.35 4.86
C LEU A 51 1.32 6.76 5.80
N GLU A 52 0.66 5.81 6.44
CA GLU A 52 -0.43 6.07 7.39
C GLU A 52 0.07 6.89 8.58
N GLU A 53 1.19 6.49 9.19
CA GLU A 53 1.84 7.23 10.28
C GLU A 53 2.18 8.66 9.88
N THR A 54 2.78 8.86 8.70
CA THR A 54 3.10 10.19 8.17
C THR A 54 1.84 11.02 7.95
N LEU A 55 0.79 10.46 7.38
CA LEU A 55 -0.46 11.19 7.10
C LEU A 55 -1.18 11.62 8.38
N VAL A 56 -1.11 10.81 9.45
CA VAL A 56 -1.59 11.19 10.79
C VAL A 56 -0.72 12.30 11.36
N GLN A 57 0.60 12.17 11.28
CA GLN A 57 1.55 13.15 11.82
C GLN A 57 1.38 14.54 11.18
N VAL A 58 1.11 14.62 9.88
CA VAL A 58 0.87 15.92 9.20
C VAL A 58 -0.58 16.40 9.30
N GLY A 59 -1.46 15.69 10.01
CA GLY A 59 -2.86 16.06 10.22
C GLY A 59 -3.77 15.86 9.01
N PHE A 60 -3.35 15.11 8.00
CA PHE A 60 -4.18 14.81 6.81
C PHE A 60 -5.12 13.63 7.05
N HIS A 61 -4.73 12.67 7.89
CA HIS A 61 -5.54 11.52 8.24
C HIS A 61 -5.92 11.55 9.72
N ASP A 62 -7.21 11.47 9.99
CA ASP A 62 -7.77 11.32 11.34
C ASP A 62 -8.04 9.83 11.61
N PRO A 63 -7.31 9.19 12.56
CA PRO A 63 -7.51 7.78 12.88
C PRO A 63 -8.83 7.49 13.59
N ASP A 64 -9.46 8.49 14.24
CA ASP A 64 -10.75 8.34 14.92
C ASP A 64 -11.93 8.47 13.93
N ASN A 65 -11.67 9.04 12.76
CA ASN A 65 -12.62 9.09 11.65
C ASN A 65 -12.01 8.53 10.36
N PRO A 66 -11.72 7.21 10.31
CA PRO A 66 -11.05 6.59 9.19
C PRO A 66 -12.02 6.51 8.01
N ARG A 67 -11.98 7.53 7.16
CA ARG A 67 -12.59 7.47 5.82
C ARG A 67 -11.92 6.37 4.99
N GLN A 68 -12.30 6.24 3.72
CA GLN A 68 -11.70 5.26 2.80
C GLN A 68 -10.29 5.65 2.29
N LEU A 69 -9.60 6.59 2.93
CA LEU A 69 -8.35 7.15 2.41
C LEU A 69 -7.26 6.08 2.24
N ILE A 70 -6.91 5.37 3.33
CA ILE A 70 -5.87 4.33 3.31
C ILE A 70 -6.25 3.19 2.37
N ALA A 71 -7.51 2.78 2.35
CA ALA A 71 -7.99 1.76 1.40
C ALA A 71 -7.83 2.19 -0.06
N ARG A 72 -8.08 3.47 -0.38
CA ARG A 72 -7.90 4.03 -1.73
C ARG A 72 -6.42 4.12 -2.12
N LEU A 73 -5.55 4.54 -1.20
CA LEU A 73 -4.11 4.58 -1.41
C LEU A 73 -3.54 3.17 -1.63
N ARG A 74 -3.95 2.19 -0.83
CA ARG A 74 -3.57 0.78 -1.02
C ARG A 74 -3.94 0.28 -2.41
N ARG A 75 -5.19 0.52 -2.86
CA ARG A 75 -5.62 0.14 -4.21
C ARG A 75 -4.81 0.84 -5.31
N LEU A 76 -4.45 2.12 -5.12
CA LEU A 76 -3.65 2.86 -6.08
C LEU A 76 -2.26 2.23 -6.26
N PHE A 77 -1.52 2.03 -5.18
CA PHE A 77 -0.15 1.49 -5.25
C PHE A 77 -0.10 0.02 -5.64
N LEU A 78 -1.08 -0.79 -5.22
CA LEU A 78 -1.18 -2.19 -5.69
C LEU A 78 -1.46 -2.28 -7.20
N ARG A 79 -2.14 -1.29 -7.77
CA ARG A 79 -2.40 -1.25 -9.22
C ARG A 79 -1.18 -0.81 -10.02
N ILE A 80 -0.35 0.07 -9.47
CA ILE A 80 0.85 0.58 -10.16
C ILE A 80 1.96 -0.48 -10.20
N GLN A 81 1.94 -1.45 -9.28
CA GLN A 81 2.96 -2.52 -9.15
C GLN A 81 4.39 -1.95 -9.14
N PRO A 82 4.71 -1.11 -8.15
CA PRO A 82 5.99 -0.43 -8.13
C PRO A 82 7.14 -1.38 -7.81
N ASP A 83 8.33 -1.00 -8.28
CA ASP A 83 9.56 -1.75 -8.04
C ASP A 83 10.20 -1.43 -6.67
N GLN A 84 11.25 -2.17 -6.32
CA GLN A 84 11.98 -1.96 -5.06
C GLN A 84 12.64 -0.57 -4.98
N MET A 85 13.15 -0.04 -6.10
CA MET A 85 13.79 1.26 -6.16
C MET A 85 12.76 2.38 -5.93
N GLU A 86 11.61 2.29 -6.56
CA GLU A 86 10.47 3.20 -6.36
C GLU A 86 9.97 3.15 -4.92
N MET A 87 9.90 1.97 -4.28
CA MET A 87 9.58 1.88 -2.84
C MET A 87 10.59 2.58 -1.96
N ASN A 88 11.87 2.47 -2.26
CA ASN A 88 12.90 3.16 -1.50
C ASN A 88 12.80 4.67 -1.65
N ILE A 89 12.51 5.17 -2.85
CA ILE A 89 12.26 6.59 -3.10
C ILE A 89 11.04 7.08 -2.32
N LEU A 90 9.92 6.35 -2.37
CA LEU A 90 8.70 6.74 -1.67
C LEU A 90 8.88 6.72 -0.14
N ARG A 91 9.56 5.72 0.43
CA ARG A 91 9.89 5.69 1.87
C ARG A 91 10.84 6.83 2.25
N GLY A 92 11.82 7.14 1.40
CA GLY A 92 12.71 8.30 1.59
C GLY A 92 11.94 9.62 1.60
N PHE A 93 10.98 9.79 0.69
CA PHE A 93 10.09 10.95 0.65
C PHE A 93 9.26 11.10 1.93
N LEU A 94 8.65 10.02 2.42
CA LEU A 94 7.92 10.04 3.70
C LEU A 94 8.83 10.36 4.89
N THR A 95 10.07 9.88 4.87
CA THR A 95 11.07 10.17 5.91
C THR A 95 11.39 11.67 5.95
N ALA A 96 11.58 12.29 4.78
CA ALA A 96 11.82 13.73 4.69
C ALA A 96 10.63 14.56 5.21
N ILE A 97 9.39 14.14 4.92
CA ILE A 97 8.19 14.77 5.48
C ILE A 97 8.18 14.68 7.01
N ASN A 98 8.42 13.49 7.57
CA ASN A 98 8.42 13.30 9.01
C ASN A 98 9.49 14.16 9.71
N GLN A 99 10.67 14.32 9.11
CA GLN A 99 11.71 15.20 9.65
C GLN A 99 11.28 16.67 9.67
N ILE A 100 10.57 17.14 8.65
CA ILE A 100 10.04 18.52 8.62
C ILE A 100 8.97 18.69 9.71
N ALA A 101 8.05 17.73 9.84
CA ALA A 101 7.01 17.76 10.86
C ALA A 101 7.58 17.79 12.29
N VAL A 102 8.63 17.00 12.57
CA VAL A 102 9.32 17.02 13.87
C VAL A 102 9.95 18.39 14.15
N LYS A 103 10.66 18.97 13.17
CA LYS A 103 11.29 20.30 13.34
C LYS A 103 10.27 21.40 13.63
N GLN A 104 9.10 21.35 12.99
CA GLN A 104 8.02 22.32 13.25
C GLN A 104 7.45 22.16 14.67
N GLY A 105 7.32 20.92 15.15
CA GLY A 105 6.91 20.64 16.54
C GLY A 105 7.91 21.18 17.56
N ASP A 106 9.20 20.93 17.37
CA ASP A 106 10.26 21.42 18.26
C ASP A 106 10.31 22.95 18.32
N GLN A 107 10.13 23.61 17.16
CA GLN A 107 10.13 25.07 17.08
C GLN A 107 8.91 25.69 17.77
N ALA A 108 7.72 25.11 17.60
CA ALA A 108 6.51 25.56 18.29
C ALA A 108 6.60 25.41 19.82
N VAL A 109 7.22 24.32 20.31
CA VAL A 109 7.44 24.09 21.75
C VAL A 109 8.48 25.07 22.32
N PHE A 110 9.51 25.40 21.54
CA PHE A 110 10.51 26.40 21.95
C PHE A 110 9.87 27.79 22.08
N ASP A 111 9.07 28.22 21.10
CA ASP A 111 8.41 29.53 21.10
C ASP A 111 7.45 29.69 22.32
N GLN A 112 6.70 28.65 22.69
CA GLN A 112 5.82 28.65 23.87
C GLN A 112 6.54 28.75 25.22
N ARG A 113 7.85 28.53 25.27
CA ARG A 113 8.65 28.46 26.50
C ARG A 113 9.45 29.73 26.75
N VAL A 114 9.49 30.63 25.77
CA VAL A 114 10.17 31.93 25.81
C VAL A 114 9.19 33.08 26.12
N GLU A 115 7.88 32.85 25.99
CA GLU A 115 6.81 33.71 26.49
C GLU A 115 6.48 33.46 27.98
#